data_AF-A0A272EPU8-F1
#
_entry.id   AF-A0A272EPU8-F1
#
_cell.length_a   1.000
_cell.length_b   1.000
_cell.length_c   1.000
_cell.angle_alpha   90.00
_cell.angle_beta   90.00
_cell.angle_gamma   90.00
#
_symmetry.space_group_name_H-M   'P 1'
#
loop_
_entity.id
_entity.type
_entity.pdbx_description
1 polymer ?
#
loop_
_entity_poly.entity_id
_entity_poly.type
_entity_poly.pdbx_seq_one_letter_code
_entity_poly.pdbx_strand_id
1 'polypeptide(L)'
;MNVDPEIAEARPAVLLASALHLLTCSAAHGMSAAKSASLIQHLTALAERPDTDPLLARACDELADVWHRLNHELAHRQQAEAEQRQALAERARQPQLH
;
A
#
# COMPACT_ATOMS: atom_id res chain seq x y z
N MET A 1 32.53 -12.58 -10.96
CA MET A 1 31.40 -13.51 -10.73
C MET A 1 30.54 -13.47 -11.98
N ASN A 2 30.48 -14.60 -12.70
CA ASN A 2 29.63 -14.72 -13.89
C ASN A 2 28.20 -14.93 -13.39
N VAL A 3 27.28 -14.03 -13.70
CA VAL A 3 25.87 -14.16 -13.33
C VAL A 3 25.23 -15.07 -14.37
N ASP A 4 24.61 -16.17 -13.93
CA ASP A 4 23.89 -17.09 -14.81
C ASP A 4 22.82 -16.35 -15.63
N PRO A 5 22.75 -16.56 -16.96
CA PRO A 5 21.80 -15.88 -17.84
C PRO A 5 20.34 -16.23 -17.52
N GLU A 6 20.06 -17.42 -16.98
CA GLU A 6 18.71 -17.78 -16.49
C GLU A 6 18.31 -16.96 -15.24
N ILE A 7 19.28 -16.60 -14.39
CA ILE A 7 19.06 -15.68 -13.27
C ILE A 7 18.87 -14.25 -13.80
N ALA A 8 19.44 -13.90 -14.96
CA ALA A 8 19.20 -12.63 -15.60
C ALA A 8 17.78 -12.52 -16.19
N GLU A 9 17.22 -13.64 -16.66
CA GLU A 9 15.88 -13.74 -17.26
C GLU A 9 14.75 -13.85 -16.22
N ALA A 10 14.98 -14.53 -15.09
CA ALA A 10 14.02 -14.65 -13.97
C ALA A 10 13.88 -13.39 -13.09
N ARG A 11 14.58 -12.30 -13.41
CA ARG A 11 14.75 -11.14 -12.54
C ARG A 11 13.51 -10.28 -12.27
N PRO A 12 12.62 -9.97 -13.23
CA PRO A 12 11.54 -9.02 -12.99
C PRO A 12 10.48 -9.54 -12.02
N ALA A 13 10.05 -10.79 -12.20
CA ALA A 13 9.00 -11.40 -11.38
C ALA A 13 9.47 -11.64 -9.93
N VAL A 14 10.72 -12.08 -9.74
CA VAL A 14 11.30 -12.27 -8.39
C VAL A 14 11.54 -10.94 -7.70
N LEU A 15 12.02 -9.92 -8.42
CA LEU A 15 12.15 -8.56 -7.89
C LEU A 15 10.79 -7.97 -7.51
N LEU A 16 9.76 -8.17 -8.33
CA LEU A 16 8.40 -7.70 -8.04
C LEU A 16 7.80 -8.44 -6.84
N ALA A 17 7.90 -9.78 -6.80
CA ALA A 17 7.47 -10.58 -5.65
C ALA A 17 8.21 -10.16 -4.35
N SER A 18 9.50 -9.85 -4.44
CA SER A 18 10.29 -9.37 -3.30
C SER A 18 9.90 -7.95 -2.88
N ALA A 19 9.68 -7.04 -3.83
CA ALA A 19 9.19 -5.69 -3.56
C ALA A 19 7.81 -5.76 -2.91
N LEU A 20 6.93 -6.62 -3.41
CA LEU A 20 5.61 -6.86 -2.84
C LEU A 20 5.62 -7.39 -1.44
N HIS A 21 6.48 -8.39 -1.21
CA HIS A 21 6.68 -8.95 0.11
C HIS A 21 7.20 -7.89 1.07
N LEU A 22 8.18 -7.08 0.66
CA LEU A 22 8.72 -5.96 1.43
C LEU A 22 7.66 -4.90 1.73
N LEU A 23 6.79 -4.57 0.77
CA LEU A 23 5.74 -3.56 0.93
C LEU A 23 4.65 -4.05 1.88
N THR A 24 4.24 -5.32 1.76
CA THR A 24 3.28 -5.97 2.66
C THR A 24 3.82 -6.02 4.10
N CYS A 25 5.10 -6.41 4.26
CA CYS A 25 5.80 -6.38 5.55
C CYS A 25 5.93 -4.96 6.11
N SER A 26 6.17 -3.96 5.26
CA SER A 26 6.31 -2.55 5.66
C SER A 26 4.98 -1.94 6.10
N ALA A 27 3.84 -2.34 5.53
CA ALA A 27 2.53 -1.92 6.00
C ALA A 27 2.22 -2.44 7.41
N ALA A 28 2.64 -3.67 7.73
CA ALA A 28 2.52 -4.20 9.07
C ALA A 28 3.33 -3.39 10.11
N HIS A 29 4.30 -2.57 9.68
CA HIS A 29 5.18 -1.77 10.54
C HIS A 29 4.87 -0.26 10.52
N GLY A 30 3.68 0.14 10.04
CA GLY A 30 3.24 1.54 10.11
C GLY A 30 3.64 2.39 8.91
N MET A 31 3.45 1.86 7.69
CA MET A 31 3.57 2.67 6.48
C MET A 31 2.57 3.83 6.49
N SER A 32 3.06 5.06 6.28
CA SER A 32 2.18 6.23 6.21
C SER A 32 1.37 6.25 4.90
N ALA A 33 0.18 6.84 4.94
CA ALA A 33 -0.70 6.96 3.77
C ALA A 33 -0.01 7.63 2.55
N ALA A 34 0.91 8.55 2.80
CA ALA A 34 1.68 9.20 1.73
C ALA A 34 2.64 8.22 1.03
N LYS A 35 3.26 7.30 1.78
CA LYS A 35 4.18 6.29 1.22
C LYS A 35 3.42 5.25 0.43
N SER A 36 2.25 4.82 0.91
CA SER A 36 1.40 3.89 0.16
C SER A 36 0.81 4.52 -1.10
N ALA A 37 0.41 5.79 -1.06
CA ALA A 37 -0.04 6.51 -2.26
C ALA A 37 1.07 6.65 -3.31
N SER A 38 2.30 6.98 -2.88
CA SER A 38 3.45 7.04 -3.78
C SER A 38 3.76 5.67 -4.39
N LEU A 39 3.65 4.60 -3.61
CA LEU A 39 3.81 3.24 -4.12
C LEU A 39 2.79 2.91 -5.21
N ILE A 40 1.51 3.20 -4.98
CA ILE A 40 0.44 2.96 -5.96
C ILE A 40 0.80 3.65 -7.29
N GLN A 41 1.22 4.93 -7.23
CA GLN A 41 1.62 5.67 -8.42
C GLN A 41 2.79 5.02 -9.18
N HIS A 42 3.79 4.52 -8.47
CA HIS A 42 4.92 3.84 -9.11
C HIS A 42 4.52 2.50 -9.74
N LEU A 43 3.61 1.76 -9.11
CA LEU A 43 3.08 0.51 -9.66
C LEU A 43 2.27 0.77 -10.94
N THR A 44 1.35 1.74 -10.90
CA THR A 44 0.56 2.12 -12.08
C THR A 44 1.46 2.62 -13.21
N ALA A 45 2.42 3.50 -12.91
CA ALA A 45 3.36 4.00 -13.93
C ALA A 45 4.23 2.88 -14.54
N LEU A 46 4.55 1.84 -13.77
CA LEU A 46 5.27 0.68 -14.29
C LEU A 46 4.38 -0.21 -15.17
N ALA A 47 3.09 -0.36 -14.83
CA ALA A 47 2.14 -1.12 -15.63
C ALA A 47 1.84 -0.45 -16.98
N GLU A 48 1.77 0.87 -17.02
CA GLU A 48 1.45 1.66 -18.23
C GLU A 48 2.61 1.75 -19.24
N ARG A 49 3.81 1.31 -18.85
CA ARG A 49 4.99 1.40 -19.69
C ARG A 49 4.92 0.42 -20.87
N PRO A 50 5.20 0.87 -22.10
CA PRO A 50 5.06 0.04 -23.31
C PRO A 50 6.11 -1.08 -23.40
N ASP A 51 7.21 -0.95 -22.65
CA ASP A 51 8.29 -1.94 -22.55
C ASP A 51 8.10 -2.93 -21.38
N THR A 52 7.05 -2.77 -20.58
CA THR A 52 6.78 -3.66 -19.45
C THR A 52 6.22 -4.98 -19.95
N ASP A 53 6.78 -6.07 -19.42
CA ASP A 53 6.26 -7.41 -19.64
C ASP A 53 4.75 -7.49 -19.27
N PRO A 54 3.87 -8.08 -20.09
CA PRO A 54 2.43 -8.08 -19.82
C PRO A 54 2.02 -8.72 -18.49
N LEU A 55 2.75 -9.74 -18.02
CA LEU A 55 2.48 -10.38 -16.74
C LEU A 55 2.91 -9.46 -15.58
N LEU A 56 4.04 -8.78 -15.74
CA LEU A 56 4.52 -7.75 -14.81
C LEU A 56 3.53 -6.58 -14.73
N ALA A 57 3.04 -6.08 -15.87
CA ALA A 57 2.07 -4.98 -15.92
C ALA A 57 0.78 -5.35 -15.19
N ARG A 58 0.24 -6.53 -15.46
CA ARG A 58 -0.96 -7.04 -14.78
C ARG A 58 -0.75 -7.21 -13.28
N ALA A 59 0.40 -7.75 -12.87
CA ALA A 59 0.73 -7.86 -11.45
C ALA A 59 0.76 -6.47 -10.81
N CYS A 60 1.45 -5.50 -11.41
CA CYS A 60 1.49 -4.12 -10.92
C CYS A 60 0.09 -3.49 -10.75
N ASP A 61 -0.81 -3.69 -11.71
CA ASP A 61 -2.20 -3.22 -11.62
C ASP A 61 -2.98 -3.89 -10.47
N GLU A 62 -2.94 -5.21 -10.38
CA GLU A 62 -3.63 -5.96 -9.31
C GLU A 62 -3.15 -5.53 -7.92
N LEU A 63 -1.89 -5.12 -7.80
CA LEU A 63 -1.28 -4.67 -6.56
C LEU A 63 -1.64 -3.23 -6.24
N ALA A 64 -1.64 -2.35 -7.24
CA ALA A 64 -2.13 -0.99 -7.09
C ALA A 64 -3.55 -1.00 -6.52
N ASP A 65 -4.42 -1.87 -7.04
CA ASP A 65 -5.79 -2.07 -6.55
C ASP A 65 -5.85 -2.55 -5.10
N VAL A 66 -5.03 -3.55 -4.73
CA VAL A 66 -4.96 -4.05 -3.34
C VAL A 66 -4.55 -2.93 -2.39
N TRP A 67 -3.53 -2.16 -2.73
CA TRP A 67 -3.08 -1.03 -1.92
C TRP A 67 -4.13 0.09 -1.84
N HIS A 68 -4.86 0.34 -2.93
CA HIS A 68 -5.93 1.32 -2.95
C HIS A 68 -7.05 0.95 -1.98
N ARG A 69 -7.44 -0.34 -1.95
CA ARG A 69 -8.43 -0.88 -0.99
C ARG A 69 -7.93 -0.78 0.45
N LEU A 70 -6.70 -1.21 0.71
CA LEU A 70 -6.12 -1.15 2.05
C LEU A 70 -6.02 0.28 2.59
N ASN A 71 -5.62 1.24 1.75
CA ASN A 71 -5.60 2.65 2.11
C ASN A 71 -6.99 3.17 2.46
N HIS A 72 -8.00 2.79 1.68
CA HIS A 72 -9.39 3.19 1.92
C HIS A 72 -9.92 2.62 3.24
N GLU A 73 -9.67 1.33 3.51
CA GLU A 73 -10.04 0.70 4.77
C GLU A 73 -9.34 1.34 5.98
N LEU A 74 -8.04 1.64 5.85
CA LEU A 74 -7.27 2.29 6.90
C LEU A 74 -7.81 3.70 7.19
N ALA A 75 -8.11 4.49 6.16
CA ALA A 75 -8.68 5.81 6.30
C ALA A 75 -10.05 5.75 7.01
N HIS A 76 -10.91 4.80 6.64
CA HIS A 76 -12.19 4.58 7.32
C HIS A 76 -12.02 4.24 8.80
N ARG A 77 -11.07 3.36 9.14
CA ARG A 77 -10.80 3.01 10.55
C ARG A 77 -10.31 4.21 11.33
N GLN A 78 -9.38 4.99 10.77
CA GLN A 78 -8.87 6.21 11.41
C GLN A 78 -9.98 7.25 11.64
N GLN A 79 -10.88 7.40 10.68
CA GLN A 79 -12.01 8.32 10.82
C GLN A 79 -13.00 7.84 11.89
N ALA A 80 -13.35 6.56 11.92
CA ALA A 80 -14.21 5.99 12.96
C ALA A 80 -13.59 6.15 14.36
N GLU A 81 -12.28 5.93 14.50
CA GLU A 81 -11.56 6.19 15.75
C GLU A 81 -11.58 7.67 16.14
N ALA A 82 -11.42 8.58 15.18
CA ALA A 82 -11.44 10.02 15.44
C ALA A 82 -12.84 10.49 15.90
N GLU A 83 -13.90 10.02 15.24
CA GLU A 83 -15.30 10.29 15.61
C GLU A 83 -15.59 9.75 17.01
N GLN A 84 -15.13 8.54 17.33
CA GLN A 84 -15.30 7.97 18.66
C GLN A 84 -14.54 8.74 19.73
N ARG A 85 -13.32 9.20 19.44
CA ARG A 85 -12.55 10.07 20.36
C ARG A 85 -13.24 11.41 20.58
N GLN A 86 -13.82 12.00 19.54
CA GLN A 86 -14.59 13.24 19.66
C GLN A 86 -15.84 13.04 20.50
N ALA A 87 -16.62 11.99 20.26
CA ALA A 87 -17.81 11.67 21.04
C ALA A 87 -17.49 11.43 22.54
N LEU A 88 -16.37 10.77 22.83
CA LEU A 88 -15.89 10.60 24.21
C LEU A 88 -15.48 11.93 24.84
N ALA A 89 -14.78 12.79 24.09
CA ALA A 89 -14.37 14.11 24.56
C ALA A 89 -15.58 15.04 24.82
N GLU A 90 -16.61 14.98 23.97
CA GLU A 90 -17.86 15.73 24.16
C GLU A 90 -18.61 15.25 25.40
N ARG A 91 -18.76 13.93 25.58
CA ARG A 91 -19.36 13.35 26.79
C ARG A 91 -18.59 13.72 28.06
N ALA A 92 -17.27 13.75 28.01
CA ALA A 92 -16.43 14.16 29.13
C ALA A 92 -16.54 15.66 29.46
N ARG A 93 -16.98 16.49 28.52
CA ARG A 93 -17.25 17.94 28.73
C ARG A 93 -18.66 18.23 29.23
N GLN A 94 -19.60 17.29 29.10
CA GLN A 94 -20.99 17.43 29.57
C GLN A 94 -21.26 17.25 31.09
N PRO A 95 -20.34 16.86 32.00
CA PRO A 95 -20.71 16.61 33.39
C PRO A 95 -20.68 17.84 34.32
N GLN A 96 -20.86 19.08 33.82
CA GLN A 96 -20.81 20.29 34.67
C GLN A 96 -21.99 21.28 34.53
N LEU A 97 -23.11 20.88 33.91
CA LEU A 97 -24.28 21.78 33.76
C LEU A 97 -25.56 21.32 34.49
N HIS A 98 -25.44 20.45 35.51
CA HIS A 98 -26.56 20.09 36.37
C HIS A 98 -26.25 20.35 37.84
#